data_AF-A0A926JS44-F1
#
_entry.id   AF-A0A926JS44-F1
#
_cell.length_a   1.000
_cell.length_b   1.000
_cell.length_c   1.000
_cell.angle_alpha   90.00
_cell.angle_beta   90.00
_cell.angle_gamma   90.00
#
_symmetry.space_group_name_H-M   'P 1'
#
loop_
_entity.id
_entity.type
_entity.pdbx_description
1 polymer ?
#
loop_
_entity_poly.entity_id
_entity_poly.type
_entity_poly.pdbx_seq_one_letter_code
_entity_poly.pdbx_strand_id
1 'polypeptide(L)' 'MNTTALIMMILAQGIVACIAGYFLYRVLTTPPKQEPDSFSENDEEARE' A
#
# COMPACT_ATOMS: atom_id res chain seq x y z
N MET A 1 -7.62 -31.26 21.54
CA MET A 1 -7.82 -30.28 20.44
C MET A 1 -7.11 -30.82 19.21
N ASN A 2 -7.76 -30.81 18.04
CA ASN A 2 -7.15 -31.35 16.82
C ASN A 2 -6.01 -30.45 16.33
N THR A 3 -4.78 -30.97 16.38
CA THR A 3 -3.56 -30.28 15.92
C THR A 3 -3.70 -29.79 14.48
N THR A 4 -4.38 -30.57 13.62
CA THR A 4 -4.68 -30.19 12.23
C THR A 4 -5.50 -28.90 12.13
N ALA A 5 -6.51 -28.73 12.98
CA ALA A 5 -7.35 -27.53 12.97
C ALA A 5 -6.55 -26.28 13.39
N LEU A 6 -5.66 -26.44 14.37
CA LEU A 6 -4.78 -25.38 14.83
C LEU A 6 -3.76 -24.96 13.76
N ILE A 7 -3.16 -25.93 13.05
CA ILE A 7 -2.23 -25.68 11.95
C ILE A 7 -2.94 -24.91 10.82
N MET A 8 -4.14 -25.35 10.41
CA MET A 8 -4.90 -24.70 9.35
C MET A 8 -5.30 -23.26 9.71
N MET A 9 -5.68 -23.02 10.97
CA MET A 9 -6.00 -21.69 11.47
C MET A 9 -4.80 -20.74 11.38
N ILE A 10 -3.64 -21.18 11.88
CA ILE A 10 -2.41 -20.36 11.86
C ILE A 10 -1.94 -20.12 10.42
N LEU A 11 -2.02 -21.12 9.53
CA LEU A 11 -1.69 -20.96 8.12
C LEU A 11 -2.57 -19.92 7.43
N ALA A 12 -3.89 -20.01 7.62
CA ALA A 12 -4.82 -19.05 7.03
C ALA A 12 -4.53 -17.62 7.50
N GLN A 13 -4.32 -17.44 8.81
CA GLN A 13 -3.97 -16.14 9.39
C GLN A 13 -2.61 -15.64 8.88
N GLY A 14 -1.62 -16.53 8.80
CA GLY A 14 -0.28 -16.22 8.30
C GLY A 14 -0.30 -15.75 6.85
N ILE A 15 -1.04 -16.41 5.97
CA ILE A 15 -1.16 -16.02 4.56
C ILE A 15 -1.77 -14.62 4.44
N VAL A 16 -2.89 -14.36 5.13
CA VAL A 16 -3.54 -13.05 5.11
C VAL A 16 -2.60 -11.96 5.65
N ALA A 17 -1.92 -12.22 6.77
CA ALA A 17 -0.96 -11.29 7.35
C ALA A 17 0.23 -11.00 6.42
N CYS A 18 0.77 -12.02 5.74
CA CYS A 18 1.85 -11.86 4.77
C CYS A 18 1.41 -11.00 3.56
N ILE A 19 0.23 -11.27 3.00
CA ILE A 19 -0.31 -10.49 1.87
C ILE A 19 -0.54 -9.04 2.29
N ALA A 20 -1.19 -8.81 3.43
CA ALA A 20 -1.41 -7.47 3.97
C ALA A 20 -0.09 -6.73 4.21
N GLY A 21 0.88 -7.39 4.85
CA GLY A 21 2.22 -6.85 5.08
C GLY A 21 2.94 -6.47 3.79
N TYR A 22 2.85 -7.30 2.74
CA TYR A 22 3.43 -7.01 1.44
C TYR A 22 2.84 -5.74 0.80
N PHE A 23 1.52 -5.59 0.81
CA PHE A 23 0.88 -4.39 0.26
C PHE A 23 1.17 -3.14 1.09
N LEU A 24 1.18 -3.24 2.41
CA LEU A 24 1.57 -2.12 3.28
C LEU A 24 3.01 -1.69 3.02
N TYR A 25 3.93 -2.65 2.96
CA TYR A 25 5.32 -2.38 2.60
C TYR A 25 5.38 -1.67 1.24
N ARG A 26 4.73 -2.24 0.22
CA ARG A 26 4.71 -1.67 -1.12
C ARG A 26 4.14 -0.24 -1.14
N VAL A 27 3.06 0.04 -0.40
CA VAL A 27 2.48 1.40 -0.30
C VAL A 27 3.48 2.37 0.33
N LEU A 28 4.15 1.97 1.41
CA LEU A 28 5.10 2.85 2.12
C LEU A 28 6.40 3.09 1.34
N THR A 29 6.82 2.14 0.50
CA THR A 29 8.07 2.25 -0.27
C THR A 29 7.89 2.65 -1.72
N THR A 30 6.66 2.68 -2.25
CA THR A 30 6.45 3.12 -3.63
C THR A 30 6.72 4.62 -3.69
N PRO A 31 7.74 5.07 -4.44
CA PRO A 31 8.00 6.50 -4.57
C PRO A 31 6.77 7.17 -5.19
N PRO A 32 6.43 8.41 -4.76
CA PRO A 32 5.34 9.14 -5.38
C PRO A 32 5.60 9.21 -6.87
N LYS A 33 4.62 8.75 -7.66
CA LYS A 33 4.65 8.94 -9.10
C LYS A 33 4.79 10.44 -9.32
N GLN A 34 5.81 10.89 -10.05
CA GLN A 34 5.83 12.27 -10.54
C GLN A 34 4.62 12.42 -11.45
N GLU A 35 3.55 12.97 -10.89
CA GLU A 35 2.45 13.49 -11.68
C GLU A 35 2.94 14.80 -12.30
N PRO A 36 2.65 15.08 -13.58
CA PRO A 36 2.87 16.40 -14.13
C PRO A 36 2.11 17.38 -13.23
N ASP A 37 2.82 18.39 -12.72
CA ASP A 37 2.26 19.38 -11.79
C ASP A 37 0.98 19.97 -12.40
N SER A 38 -0.16 19.75 -11.74
CA SER A 38 -1.46 20.21 -12.25
C SER A 38 -1.61 21.74 -12.16
N PHE A 39 -0.66 22.42 -11.51
CA PHE A 39 -0.64 23.87 -11.37
C PHE A 39 0.37 24.57 -12.29
N SER A 40 1.09 23.86 -13.15
CA SER A 40 2.07 24.49 -14.06
C SER A 40 1.44 25.50 -15.05
N GLU A 41 0.13 25.39 -15.30
CA GLU A 41 -0.63 26.37 -16.11
C GLU A 41 -1.16 27.57 -15.30
N ASN A 42 -1.10 27.53 -13.96
CA ASN A 42 -1.66 28.55 -13.07
C ASN A 42 -0.60 29.51 -12.49
N ASP A 43 0.68 29.33 -12.86
CA ASP A 43 1.78 30.18 -12.40
C ASP A 43 1.74 31.60 -13.00
N GLU A 44 1.04 31.81 -14.12
CA GLU A 44 0.94 33.10 -14.82
C GLU A 44 -0.21 33.99 -14.29
N GLU A 45 -1.14 33.48 -13.47
CA GLU A 45 -2.39 34.19 -13.11
C GLU A 45 -2.30 35.06 -11.83
N ALA A 46 -1.10 35.24 -11.25
CA ALA A 46 -0.90 35.99 -10.00
C ALA A 46 -0.04 37.27 -10.15
N ARG A 47 -0.19 38.01 -11.26
CA ARG A 47 0.33 39.39 -11.38
C ARG A 47 -0.54 40.25 -12.29
N GLU A 48 -1.55 40.92 -11.74
CA GLU A 48 -1.92 42.34 -11.97
C GLU A 48 -2.71 42.89 -10.77
#